data_AF-A0A6B8WAM3-F1
#
_entry.id   AF-A0A6B8WAM3-F1
#
_cell.length_a   1.000
_cell.length_b   1.000
_cell.length_c   1.000
_cell.angle_alpha   90.00
_cell.angle_beta   90.00
_cell.angle_gamma   90.00
#
_symmetry.space_group_name_H-M   'P 1'
#
loop_
_entity.id
_entity.type
_entity.pdbx_description
1 polymer ?
#
loop_
_entity_poly.entity_id
_entity_poly.type
_entity_poly.pdbx_seq_one_letter_code
_entity_poly.pdbx_strand_id
1 'polypeptide(L)'
;MMTTIFIFLHVLTAILFLGPVTVATSSFHVRALEAHEGNTRSGSVAKLLHRITNTYGMLSMLVPILGVAIMFTNTDYWSMGNFHAAIGFSVVAWALLIFLIIPRQRQMVGVLGLLDPEEVEGRSFEVKDWKTAKSQLSMFGGIFALLWVIILLLMFL
;
A
#
# COMPACT_ATOMS: atom_id res chain seq x y z
N MET A 1 25.56 -10.53 15.07
CA MET A 1 25.30 -9.08 15.25
C MET A 1 24.66 -8.46 14.00
N MET A 2 25.23 -8.64 12.80
CA MET A 2 24.69 -8.05 11.56
C MET A 2 23.29 -8.56 11.18
N THR A 3 23.05 -9.88 11.19
CA THR A 3 21.72 -10.47 10.92
C THR A 3 20.65 -9.93 11.87
N THR A 4 20.97 -9.79 13.17
CA THR A 4 20.04 -9.25 14.18
C THR A 4 19.63 -7.81 13.87
N ILE A 5 20.57 -6.97 13.39
CA ILE A 5 20.27 -5.59 13.00
C ILE A 5 19.33 -5.57 11.80
N PHE A 6 19.60 -6.36 10.76
CA PHE A 6 18.73 -6.41 9.59
C PHE A 6 17.33 -6.95 9.90
N ILE A 7 17.24 -8.01 10.73
CA ILE A 7 15.95 -8.52 11.22
C ILE A 7 15.20 -7.43 12.00
N PHE A 8 15.87 -6.73 12.91
CA PHE A 8 15.26 -5.64 13.67
C PHE A 8 14.72 -4.55 12.73
N LEU A 9 15.50 -4.09 11.76
CA LEU A 9 15.07 -3.08 10.80
C LEU A 9 13.92 -3.58 9.91
N HIS A 10 13.97 -4.84 9.48
CA HIS A 10 12.90 -5.45 8.69
C HIS A 10 11.56 -5.44 9.46
N VAL A 11 11.57 -5.90 10.71
CA VAL A 11 10.37 -5.91 11.56
C VAL A 11 9.91 -4.49 11.90
N LEU A 12 10.84 -3.58 12.21
CA LEU A 12 10.53 -2.18 12.50
C LEU A 12 9.82 -1.52 11.32
N THR A 13 10.36 -1.67 10.11
CA THR A 13 9.78 -1.10 8.89
C THR A 13 8.43 -1.74 8.57
N ALA A 14 8.25 -3.03 8.82
CA ALA A 14 6.97 -3.71 8.67
C ALA A 14 5.90 -3.12 9.59
N ILE A 15 6.20 -2.97 10.87
CA ILE A 15 5.27 -2.42 11.87
C ILE A 15 4.91 -0.96 11.52
N LEU A 16 5.91 -0.14 11.20
CA LEU A 16 5.71 1.29 10.97
C LEU A 16 5.02 1.61 9.63
N PHE A 17 5.26 0.81 8.59
CA PHE A 17 4.80 1.16 7.24
C PHE A 17 3.63 0.32 6.75
N LEU A 18 3.58 -0.99 7.06
CA LEU A 18 2.50 -1.86 6.57
C LEU A 18 1.18 -1.61 7.28
N GLY A 19 1.19 -1.32 8.59
CA GLY A 19 -0.02 -1.01 9.35
C GLY A 19 -0.76 0.21 8.78
N PRO A 20 -0.12 1.39 8.71
CA PRO A 20 -0.77 2.59 8.19
C PRO A 20 -1.24 2.48 6.74
N VAL A 21 -0.43 1.91 5.83
CA VAL A 21 -0.85 1.76 4.42
C VAL A 21 -2.06 0.81 4.31
N THR A 22 -2.09 -0.29 5.07
CA THR A 22 -3.22 -1.25 5.05
C THR A 22 -4.51 -0.61 5.54
N VAL A 23 -4.46 0.18 6.61
CA VAL A 23 -5.61 0.93 7.11
C VAL A 23 -6.06 1.97 6.08
N ALA A 24 -5.10 2.69 5.47
CA ALA A 24 -5.38 3.74 4.51
C ALA A 24 -6.07 3.21 3.25
N THR A 25 -5.53 2.14 2.64
CA THR A 25 -6.13 1.51 1.46
C THR A 25 -7.51 0.93 1.75
N SER A 26 -7.71 0.39 2.95
CA SER A 26 -8.99 -0.22 3.37
C SER A 26 -10.07 0.82 3.72
N SER A 27 -9.70 2.06 4.05
CA SER A 27 -10.66 3.08 4.50
C SER A 27 -10.94 4.16 3.45
N PHE A 28 -9.98 4.41 2.54
CA PHE A 28 -10.05 5.53 1.59
C PHE A 28 -11.34 5.55 0.77
N HIS A 29 -11.73 4.41 0.20
CA HIS A 29 -12.81 4.33 -0.78
C HIS A 29 -14.18 4.73 -0.20
N VAL A 30 -14.41 4.49 1.08
CA VAL A 30 -15.62 4.92 1.79
C VAL A 30 -15.63 6.43 1.93
N ARG A 31 -14.53 7.02 2.40
CA ARG A 31 -14.42 8.47 2.66
C ARG A 31 -14.42 9.29 1.38
N ALA A 32 -13.83 8.76 0.31
CA ALA A 32 -13.86 9.41 -0.99
C ALA A 32 -15.28 9.43 -1.58
N LEU A 33 -16.06 8.34 -1.44
CA LEU A 33 -17.46 8.34 -1.88
C LEU A 33 -18.32 9.31 -1.06
N GLU A 34 -18.20 9.27 0.27
CA GLU A 34 -18.94 10.21 1.14
C GLU A 34 -18.65 11.68 0.79
N ALA A 35 -17.39 11.99 0.47
CA ALA A 35 -16.99 13.33 0.03
C ALA A 35 -17.66 13.73 -1.29
N HIS A 36 -17.72 12.79 -2.24
CA HIS A 36 -18.42 13.00 -3.51
C HIS A 36 -19.94 13.20 -3.32
N GLU A 37 -20.53 12.54 -2.34
CA GLU A 37 -21.94 12.68 -1.96
C GLU A 37 -22.22 13.96 -1.12
N GLY A 38 -21.22 14.82 -0.90
CA GLY A 38 -21.37 16.14 -0.28
C GLY A 38 -20.84 16.26 1.14
N ASN A 39 -20.27 15.21 1.74
CA ASN A 39 -19.65 15.29 3.07
C ASN A 39 -18.23 15.85 3.00
N THR A 40 -18.12 17.18 3.15
CA THR A 40 -16.84 17.90 3.07
C THR A 40 -15.79 17.42 4.07
N ARG A 41 -16.19 17.00 5.28
CA ARG A 41 -15.27 16.46 6.30
C ARG A 41 -14.60 15.17 5.83
N SER A 42 -15.33 14.31 5.11
CA SER A 42 -14.79 13.07 4.56
C SER A 42 -13.78 13.33 3.44
N GLY A 43 -13.85 14.47 2.76
CA GLY A 43 -12.86 14.90 1.77
C GLY A 43 -11.46 15.07 2.36
N SER A 44 -11.32 15.81 3.46
CA SER A 44 -10.04 15.99 4.15
C SER A 44 -9.45 14.66 4.64
N VAL A 45 -10.31 13.74 5.10
CA VAL A 45 -9.88 12.39 5.51
C VAL A 45 -9.42 11.58 4.30
N ALA A 46 -10.15 11.62 3.18
CA ALA A 46 -9.72 10.94 1.94
C ALA A 46 -8.37 11.46 1.43
N LYS A 47 -8.12 12.77 1.49
CA LYS A 47 -6.81 13.37 1.16
C LYS A 47 -5.69 12.83 2.06
N LEU A 48 -5.91 12.78 3.37
CA LEU A 48 -4.95 12.22 4.32
C LEU A 48 -4.66 10.74 4.04
N LEU A 49 -5.71 9.93 3.84
CA LEU A 49 -5.56 8.50 3.55
C LEU A 49 -4.83 8.26 2.21
N HIS A 50 -5.07 9.10 1.21
CA HIS A 50 -4.29 9.07 -0.04
C HIS A 50 -2.81 9.35 0.20
N ARG A 51 -2.49 10.39 0.98
CA ARG A 51 -1.11 10.75 1.32
C ARG A 51 -0.40 9.66 2.13
N ILE A 52 -1.09 9.02 3.08
CA ILE A 52 -0.57 7.87 3.82
C ILE A 52 -0.34 6.70 2.86
N THR A 53 -1.33 6.38 2.00
CA THR A 53 -1.19 5.30 1.01
C THR A 53 0.03 5.50 0.13
N ASN A 54 0.26 6.72 -0.36
CA ASN A 54 1.41 7.04 -1.19
C ASN A 54 2.73 6.98 -0.39
N THR A 55 2.83 7.73 0.71
CA THR A 55 4.08 7.85 1.46
C THR A 55 4.47 6.54 2.15
N TYR A 56 3.58 5.99 2.98
CA TYR A 56 3.84 4.77 3.75
C TYR A 56 3.84 3.55 2.83
N GLY A 57 3.06 3.57 1.75
CA GLY A 57 3.09 2.49 0.76
C GLY A 57 4.37 2.45 -0.07
N MET A 58 5.01 3.59 -0.33
CA MET A 58 6.34 3.61 -0.94
C MET A 58 7.42 3.18 0.07
N LEU A 59 7.36 3.69 1.31
CA LEU A 59 8.29 3.33 2.38
C LEU A 59 8.21 1.85 2.77
N SER A 60 7.06 1.20 2.59
CA SER A 60 6.91 -0.24 2.90
C SER A 60 7.76 -1.14 2.00
N MET A 61 8.31 -0.64 0.88
CA MET A 61 9.30 -1.37 0.08
C MET A 61 10.55 -1.74 0.89
N LEU A 62 10.85 -0.99 1.96
CA LEU A 62 11.96 -1.33 2.85
C LEU A 62 11.83 -2.75 3.44
N VAL A 63 10.60 -3.24 3.64
CA VAL A 63 10.35 -4.59 4.17
C VAL A 63 10.94 -5.67 3.26
N PRO A 64 10.52 -5.84 1.99
CA PRO A 64 11.10 -6.84 1.12
C PRO A 64 12.58 -6.58 0.80
N ILE A 65 13.03 -5.33 0.71
CA ILE A 65 14.46 -5.02 0.52
C ILE A 65 15.30 -5.56 1.68
N LEU A 66 14.88 -5.29 2.93
CA LEU A 66 15.56 -5.79 4.11
C LEU A 66 15.42 -7.31 4.24
N GLY A 67 14.29 -7.89 3.81
CA GLY A 67 14.12 -9.34 3.74
C GLY A 67 15.15 -10.00 2.82
N VAL A 68 15.34 -9.46 1.62
CA VAL A 68 16.40 -9.88 0.70
C VAL A 68 17.78 -9.68 1.32
N ALA A 69 18.04 -8.54 1.97
CA ALA A 69 19.32 -8.30 2.64
C ALA A 69 19.61 -9.34 3.74
N ILE A 70 18.61 -9.78 4.51
CA ILE A 70 18.74 -10.85 5.51
C ILE A 70 19.16 -12.17 4.84
N MET A 71 18.62 -12.50 3.66
CA MET A 71 19.00 -13.71 2.92
C MET A 71 20.49 -13.73 2.55
N PHE A 72 21.12 -12.58 2.33
CA PHE A 72 22.58 -12.51 2.09
C PHE A 72 23.42 -12.70 3.36
N THR A 73 22.82 -12.70 4.55
CA THR A 73 23.55 -12.91 5.82
C THR A 73 23.76 -14.37 6.17
N ASN A 74 22.96 -15.28 5.60
CA ASN A 74 23.14 -16.73 5.72
C ASN A 74 22.66 -17.42 4.42
N THR A 75 23.54 -18.21 3.80
CA THR A 75 23.27 -18.97 2.59
C THR A 75 22.11 -19.96 2.70
N ASP A 76 21.82 -20.46 3.91
CA ASP A 76 20.72 -21.42 4.13
C ASP A 76 19.37 -20.85 3.70
N TYR A 77 19.17 -19.54 3.88
CA TYR A 77 17.94 -18.85 3.50
C TYR A 77 17.66 -18.90 1.99
N TRP A 78 18.67 -19.09 1.16
CA TRP A 78 18.50 -19.24 -0.29
C TRP A 78 17.95 -20.61 -0.69
N SER A 79 18.02 -21.62 0.18
CA SER A 79 17.40 -22.92 -0.05
C SER A 79 15.92 -22.98 0.37
N MET A 80 15.46 -21.94 1.09
CA MET A 80 14.12 -21.88 1.69
C MET A 80 13.10 -21.26 0.72
N GLY A 81 12.22 -22.10 0.16
CA GLY A 81 11.27 -21.69 -0.88
C GLY A 81 10.18 -20.72 -0.41
N ASN A 82 9.80 -20.78 0.86
CA ASN A 82 8.87 -19.87 1.54
C ASN A 82 9.34 -18.39 1.45
N PHE A 83 10.64 -18.11 1.62
CA PHE A 83 11.17 -16.74 1.53
C PHE A 83 11.15 -16.20 0.10
N HIS A 84 11.43 -17.05 -0.90
CA HIS A 84 11.31 -16.68 -2.31
C HIS A 84 9.85 -16.38 -2.68
N ALA A 85 8.92 -17.22 -2.22
CA ALA A 85 7.49 -17.00 -2.41
C ALA A 85 7.03 -15.68 -1.76
N ALA A 86 7.48 -15.39 -0.53
CA ALA A 86 7.16 -14.16 0.17
C ALA A 86 7.68 -12.91 -0.54
N ILE A 87 8.90 -12.95 -1.09
CA ILE A 87 9.43 -11.87 -1.94
C ILE A 87 8.57 -11.71 -3.19
N GLY A 88 8.21 -12.81 -3.86
CA GLY A 88 7.33 -12.79 -5.03
C GLY A 88 5.96 -12.15 -4.74
N PHE A 89 5.31 -12.55 -3.65
CA PHE A 89 4.04 -11.94 -3.22
C PHE A 89 4.21 -10.48 -2.83
N SER A 90 5.36 -10.08 -2.26
CA SER A 90 5.65 -8.68 -1.94
C SER A 90 5.72 -7.83 -3.22
N VAL A 91 6.35 -8.34 -4.29
CA VAL A 91 6.37 -7.68 -5.60
C VAL A 91 4.96 -7.53 -6.16
N VAL A 92 4.13 -8.56 -6.07
CA VAL A 92 2.73 -8.51 -6.51
C VAL A 92 1.91 -7.50 -5.70
N ALA A 93 2.08 -7.46 -4.37
CA ALA A 93 1.40 -6.50 -3.51
C ALA A 93 1.80 -5.06 -3.86
N TRP A 94 3.08 -4.83 -4.17
CA TRP A 94 3.59 -3.52 -4.54
C TRP A 94 3.12 -3.09 -5.94
N ALA A 95 3.06 -4.03 -6.89
CA ALA A 95 2.45 -3.80 -8.20
C ALA A 95 0.97 -3.44 -8.10
N LEU A 96 0.20 -4.16 -7.28
CA LEU A 96 -1.20 -3.85 -6.97
C LEU A 96 -1.34 -2.44 -6.39
N LEU A 97 -0.47 -2.07 -5.46
CA LEU A 97 -0.47 -0.74 -4.85
C LEU A 97 -0.22 0.37 -5.88
N ILE A 98 0.84 0.25 -6.68
CA ILE A 98 1.31 1.32 -7.59
C ILE A 98 0.49 1.43 -8.86
N PHE A 99 0.11 0.30 -9.46
CA PHE A 99 -0.57 0.33 -10.74
C PHE A 99 -2.08 0.36 -10.60
N LEU A 100 -2.63 -0.12 -9.47
CA LEU A 100 -4.08 -0.25 -9.32
C LEU A 100 -4.67 0.64 -8.23
N ILE A 101 -4.07 0.69 -7.03
CA ILE A 101 -4.63 1.42 -5.89
C ILE A 101 -4.33 2.92 -5.99
N ILE A 102 -3.05 3.32 -5.97
CA ILE A 102 -2.63 4.73 -5.94
C ILE A 102 -3.22 5.54 -7.11
N PRO A 103 -3.20 5.05 -8.37
CA PRO A 103 -3.74 5.81 -9.50
C PRO A 103 -5.24 6.05 -9.37
N ARG A 104 -6.00 5.05 -8.92
CA ARG A 104 -7.46 5.18 -8.70
C ARG A 104 -7.77 6.13 -7.55
N GLN A 105 -7.04 6.06 -6.44
CA GLN A 105 -7.19 7.02 -5.35
C GLN A 105 -6.92 8.44 -5.84
N ARG A 106 -5.84 8.63 -6.62
CA ARG A 106 -5.47 9.93 -7.20
C ARG A 106 -6.56 10.50 -8.11
N GLN A 107 -7.18 9.67 -8.94
CA GLN A 107 -8.31 10.10 -9.77
C GLN A 107 -9.47 10.62 -8.90
N MET A 108 -9.83 9.90 -7.84
CA MET A 108 -10.93 10.32 -6.95
C MET A 108 -10.60 11.62 -6.20
N VAL A 109 -9.42 11.76 -5.61
CA VAL A 109 -9.06 13.02 -4.92
C VAL A 109 -8.85 14.19 -5.88
N GLY A 110 -8.45 13.91 -7.12
CA GLY A 110 -8.31 14.92 -8.17
C GLY A 110 -9.67 15.48 -8.62
N VAL A 111 -10.67 14.61 -8.85
CA VAL A 111 -12.04 15.05 -9.15
C VAL A 111 -12.65 15.85 -7.99
N LEU A 112 -12.31 15.50 -6.74
CA LEU A 112 -12.76 16.25 -5.56
C LEU A 112 -12.03 17.59 -5.37
N GLY A 113 -11.05 17.93 -6.21
CA GLY A 113 -10.25 19.15 -6.06
C GLY A 113 -9.38 19.18 -4.81
N LEU A 114 -8.95 18.00 -4.33
CA LEU A 114 -8.21 17.85 -3.07
C LEU A 114 -6.70 17.69 -3.26
N LEU A 115 -6.22 17.55 -4.50
CA LEU A 115 -4.79 17.46 -4.82
C LEU A 115 -4.10 18.82 -4.65
N ASP A 116 -2.81 18.80 -4.36
CA ASP A 116 -2.00 20.03 -4.29
C ASP A 116 -1.73 20.57 -5.72
N PRO A 117 -1.51 21.88 -5.92
CA PRO A 117 -1.41 22.47 -7.27
C PRO A 117 -0.38 21.80 -8.18
N GLU A 118 0.77 21.41 -7.64
CA GLU A 118 1.83 20.71 -8.39
C GLU A 118 1.40 19.31 -8.85
N GLU A 119 0.45 18.68 -8.15
CA GLU A 119 -0.08 17.36 -8.49
C GLU A 119 -1.15 17.42 -9.58
N VAL A 120 -1.71 18.60 -9.85
CA VAL A 120 -2.79 18.86 -10.83
C VAL A 120 -2.23 19.30 -12.18
N GLU A 121 -1.08 19.99 -12.21
CA GLU A 121 -0.52 20.60 -13.42
C GLU A 121 -0.42 19.61 -14.59
N GLY A 122 -1.07 19.96 -15.71
CA GLY A 122 -1.09 19.16 -16.94
C GLY A 122 -1.89 17.86 -16.88
N ARG A 123 -2.70 17.65 -15.84
CA ARG A 123 -3.45 16.39 -15.63
C ARG A 123 -4.95 16.66 -15.55
N SER A 124 -5.72 15.81 -16.23
CA SER A 124 -7.17 15.73 -16.07
C SER A 124 -7.54 14.55 -15.16
N PHE A 125 -8.57 14.73 -14.35
CA PHE A 125 -9.10 13.67 -13.49
C PHE A 125 -10.54 13.35 -13.86
N GLU A 126 -10.87 12.06 -13.96
CA GLU A 126 -12.20 11.60 -14.33
C GLU A 126 -12.55 10.33 -13.55
N VAL A 127 -13.76 10.30 -12.98
CA VAL A 127 -14.34 9.10 -12.36
C VAL A 127 -15.74 8.90 -12.95
N LYS A 128 -15.85 7.95 -13.90
CA LYS A 128 -17.10 7.68 -14.63
C LYS A 128 -18.21 7.15 -13.73
N ASP A 129 -17.85 6.20 -12.86
CA ASP A 129 -18.78 5.58 -11.91
C ASP A 129 -18.10 5.46 -10.54
N TRP A 130 -18.59 6.26 -9.60
CA TRP A 130 -18.08 6.32 -8.23
C TRP A 130 -18.37 5.06 -7.42
N LYS A 131 -19.48 4.37 -7.67
CA LYS A 131 -19.80 3.11 -6.97
C LYS A 131 -18.86 2.01 -7.44
N THR A 132 -18.58 1.95 -8.74
CA THR A 132 -17.59 1.01 -9.29
C THR A 132 -16.18 1.33 -8.80
N ALA A 133 -15.77 2.60 -8.80
CA ALA A 133 -14.46 3.01 -8.27
C ALA A 133 -14.30 2.64 -6.79
N LYS A 134 -15.34 2.85 -5.97
CA LYS A 134 -15.39 2.41 -4.58
C LYS A 134 -15.22 0.90 -4.44
N SER A 135 -16.00 0.12 -5.20
CA SER A 135 -15.96 -1.35 -5.15
C SER A 135 -14.59 -1.91 -5.55
N GLN A 136 -13.99 -1.40 -6.63
CA GLN A 136 -12.65 -1.79 -7.07
C GLN A 136 -11.59 -1.51 -6.00
N LEU A 137 -11.60 -0.32 -5.41
CA LEU A 137 -10.64 0.01 -4.35
C LEU A 137 -10.86 -0.81 -3.07
N SER A 138 -12.10 -1.18 -2.75
CA SER A 138 -12.39 -2.11 -1.65
C SER A 138 -11.77 -3.50 -1.93
N MET A 139 -12.01 -4.05 -3.12
CA MET A 139 -11.45 -5.34 -3.54
C MET A 139 -9.92 -5.32 -3.56
N PHE A 140 -9.30 -4.32 -4.19
CA PHE A 140 -7.83 -4.22 -4.24
C PHE A 140 -7.21 -3.99 -2.86
N GLY A 141 -7.84 -3.18 -2.00
CA GLY A 141 -7.40 -3.01 -0.61
C GLY A 141 -7.46 -4.31 0.17
N GLY A 142 -8.52 -5.11 -0.01
CA GLY A 142 -8.66 -6.44 0.60
C GLY A 142 -7.61 -7.44 0.12
N ILE A 143 -7.37 -7.52 -1.20
CA ILE A 143 -6.32 -8.38 -1.77
C ILE A 143 -4.94 -7.95 -1.27
N PHE A 144 -4.67 -6.64 -1.24
CA PHE A 144 -3.42 -6.10 -0.72
C PHE A 144 -3.19 -6.51 0.75
N ALA A 145 -4.19 -6.37 1.61
CA ALA A 145 -4.11 -6.81 3.00
C ALA A 145 -3.89 -8.32 3.12
N LEU A 146 -4.62 -9.13 2.33
CA LEU A 146 -4.49 -10.58 2.32
C LEU A 146 -3.09 -11.04 1.90
N LEU A 147 -2.49 -10.40 0.90
CA LEU A 147 -1.12 -10.71 0.47
C LEU A 147 -0.12 -10.53 1.62
N TRP A 148 -0.24 -9.48 2.43
CA TRP A 148 0.63 -9.29 3.59
C TRP A 148 0.42 -10.33 4.69
N VAL A 149 -0.82 -10.82 4.87
CA VAL A 149 -1.10 -11.95 5.78
C VAL A 149 -0.44 -13.23 5.26
N ILE A 150 -0.54 -13.52 3.96
CA ILE A 150 0.12 -14.68 3.34
C ILE A 150 1.64 -14.58 3.50
N ILE A 151 2.23 -13.41 3.23
CA ILE A 151 3.66 -13.14 3.40
C ILE A 151 4.07 -13.38 4.86
N LEU A 152 3.29 -12.88 5.83
CA LEU A 152 3.55 -13.12 7.24
C LEU A 152 3.57 -14.62 7.55
N LEU A 153 2.58 -15.39 7.09
CA LEU A 153 2.55 -16.84 7.31
C LEU A 153 3.77 -17.53 6.69
N LEU A 154 4.13 -17.17 5.46
CA LEU A 154 5.32 -17.71 4.79
C LEU A 154 6.62 -17.43 5.56
N MET A 155 6.71 -16.36 6.34
CA MET A 155 7.89 -16.07 7.17
C MET A 155 8.06 -17.03 8.35
N PHE A 156 6.99 -17.70 8.79
CA PHE A 156 6.99 -18.59 9.96
C PHE A 156 6.88 -20.09 9.62
N LEU A 157 6.59 -20.42 8.37
CA LEU A 157 6.60 -21.79 7.83
C LEU A 157 8.00 -22.17 7.35
#